data_AF-A0A9Q4D410-F1
#
_entry.id   AF-A0A9Q4D410-F1
#
_cell.length_a   1.000
_cell.length_b   1.000
_cell.length_c   1.000
_cell.angle_alpha   90.00
_cell.angle_beta   90.00
_cell.angle_gamma   90.00
#
_symmetry.space_group_name_H-M   'P 1'
#
loop_
_entity.id
_entity.type
_entity.pdbx_description
1 polymer ?
#
loop_
_entity_poly.entity_id
_entity_poly.type
_entity_poly.pdbx_seq_one_letter_code
_entity_poly.pdbx_strand_id
1 'polypeptide(L)'
;DLRSRLFRWRVGVRWYAVALLTYPLLMTAILFPFWFTSEAFLPGIITAEDKASLLVAGLVAGLIASVFEEVGWTGFATAELRKRHGLLATGLIVGLPWALVHLPLYVGNASGAVPPALYVPVMLFFYLPYRVLMVWVYDRTQSVPMAMLMHLAGVVSGFVLVPAAMVGIPDLIFNLVFSAALWVLVAAVVAADRRERSRPGSESLGVRSTRGALPVFRPVGFPESPPEPGVPVVPAPGSPQVPLRTVVMVHPVAGHGVGMAVPR
;
A
#
# COMPACT_ATOMS: atom_id res chain seq x y z
N ASP A 1 4.44 17.96 -2.73
CA ASP A 1 4.78 16.62 -2.24
C ASP A 1 4.55 15.51 -3.29
N LEU A 2 3.34 15.33 -3.84
CA LEU A 2 3.09 14.31 -4.87
C LEU A 2 3.88 14.56 -6.18
N ARG A 3 3.78 15.78 -6.75
CA ARG A 3 4.49 16.15 -8.00
C ARG A 3 5.99 15.87 -7.93
N SER A 4 6.65 16.19 -6.82
CA SER A 4 8.08 15.93 -6.65
C SER A 4 8.45 14.45 -6.65
N ARG A 5 7.54 13.56 -6.23
CA ARG A 5 7.77 12.10 -6.23
C ARG A 5 7.41 11.47 -7.57
N LEU A 6 6.42 12.02 -8.28
CA LEU A 6 6.05 11.62 -9.65
C LEU A 6 7.17 11.86 -10.68
N PHE A 7 8.00 12.88 -10.47
CA PHE A 7 9.10 13.22 -11.40
C PHE A 7 10.50 12.93 -10.82
N ARG A 8 10.59 12.09 -9.78
CA ARG A 8 11.88 11.75 -9.15
C ARG A 8 12.57 10.61 -9.89
N TRP A 9 13.38 10.94 -10.89
CA TRP A 9 14.21 9.98 -11.64
C TRP A 9 15.64 9.87 -11.10
N ARG A 10 16.12 10.87 -10.35
CA ARG A 10 17.46 10.84 -9.76
C ARG A 10 17.50 9.90 -8.54
N VAL A 11 17.64 8.61 -8.79
CA VAL A 11 17.80 7.55 -7.79
C VAL A 11 19.00 6.68 -8.17
N GLY A 12 19.59 5.97 -7.20
CA GLY A 12 20.75 5.12 -7.47
C GLY A 12 20.45 4.01 -8.47
N VAL A 13 21.39 3.70 -9.37
CA VAL A 13 21.22 2.72 -10.47
C VAL A 13 20.76 1.35 -10.00
N ARG A 14 21.17 0.92 -8.79
CA ARG A 14 20.72 -0.33 -8.17
C ARG A 14 19.19 -0.43 -8.10
N TRP A 15 18.48 0.68 -7.92
CA TRP A 15 17.02 0.68 -7.81
C TRP A 15 16.32 0.51 -9.15
N TYR A 16 16.95 0.97 -10.24
CA TYR A 16 16.50 0.64 -11.59
C TYR A 16 16.65 -0.85 -11.87
N ALA A 17 17.81 -1.43 -11.50
CA ALA A 17 18.03 -2.86 -11.64
C ALA A 17 17.03 -3.67 -10.79
N VAL A 18 16.81 -3.30 -9.53
CA VAL A 18 15.79 -3.93 -8.68
C VAL A 18 14.40 -3.81 -9.30
N ALA A 19 13.98 -2.62 -9.73
CA ALA A 19 12.66 -2.42 -10.32
C ALA A 19 12.46 -3.22 -11.61
N LEU A 20 13.42 -3.17 -12.54
CA LEU A 20 13.29 -3.78 -13.86
C LEU A 20 13.58 -5.28 -13.88
N LEU A 21 14.45 -5.79 -13.01
CA LEU A 21 14.96 -7.16 -13.11
C LEU A 21 14.35 -8.13 -12.10
N THR A 22 13.81 -7.67 -10.96
CA THR A 22 13.30 -8.58 -9.91
C THR A 22 12.26 -9.56 -10.47
N TYR A 23 11.29 -9.05 -11.22
CA TYR A 23 10.21 -9.87 -11.76
C TYR A 23 10.65 -10.80 -12.91
N PRO A 24 11.29 -10.31 -14.01
CA PRO A 24 11.68 -11.18 -15.11
C PRO A 24 12.73 -12.22 -14.71
N LEU A 25 13.69 -11.88 -13.83
CA LEU A 25 14.69 -12.86 -13.37
C LEU A 25 14.04 -13.96 -12.52
N LEU A 26 13.11 -13.59 -11.65
CA LEU A 26 12.43 -14.57 -10.81
C LEU A 26 11.55 -15.51 -11.63
N MET A 27 10.79 -14.98 -12.60
CA MET A 27 10.03 -15.81 -13.54
C MET A 27 10.93 -16.73 -14.35
N THR A 28 12.02 -16.21 -14.91
CA THR A 28 12.96 -16.99 -15.73
C THR A 28 13.60 -18.10 -14.89
N ALA A 29 14.02 -17.81 -13.66
CA ALA A 29 14.62 -18.79 -12.76
C ALA A 29 13.66 -19.93 -12.39
N ILE A 30 12.34 -19.69 -12.41
CA ILE A 30 11.32 -20.70 -12.12
C ILE A 30 10.91 -21.46 -13.39
N LEU A 31 10.68 -20.77 -14.50
CA LEU A 31 10.27 -21.39 -15.75
C LEU A 31 11.36 -22.29 -16.35
N PHE A 32 12.63 -21.87 -16.23
CA PHE A 32 13.77 -22.60 -16.80
C PHE A 32 13.86 -24.06 -16.34
N PRO A 33 13.86 -24.40 -15.03
CA PRO A 33 13.87 -25.80 -14.60
C PRO A 33 12.57 -26.53 -14.96
N PHE A 34 11.41 -25.86 -14.91
CA PHE A 34 10.12 -26.50 -15.22
C PHE A 34 9.98 -26.88 -16.70
N TRP A 35 10.59 -26.12 -17.61
CA TRP A 35 10.61 -26.44 -19.03
C TRP A 35 11.16 -27.85 -19.30
N PHE A 36 12.16 -28.33 -18.55
CA PHE A 36 12.68 -29.69 -18.72
C PHE A 36 11.69 -30.79 -18.31
N THR A 37 10.59 -30.44 -17.64
CA THR A 37 9.56 -31.40 -17.22
C THR A 37 8.34 -31.40 -18.15
N SER A 38 8.06 -30.27 -18.81
CA SER A 38 6.91 -30.11 -19.70
C SER A 38 7.10 -28.89 -20.59
N GLU A 39 6.71 -29.03 -21.86
CA GLU A 39 6.69 -27.93 -22.84
C GLU A 39 5.69 -26.82 -22.45
N ALA A 40 4.74 -27.09 -21.54
CA ALA A 40 3.80 -26.10 -21.02
C ALA A 40 4.48 -24.91 -20.31
N PHE A 41 5.75 -25.07 -19.90
CA PHE A 41 6.53 -24.02 -19.24
C PHE A 41 7.54 -23.33 -20.17
N LEU A 42 7.54 -23.66 -21.47
CA LEU A 42 8.43 -23.01 -22.45
C LEU A 42 8.05 -21.53 -22.59
N PRO A 43 8.95 -20.56 -22.36
CA PRO A 43 8.61 -19.14 -22.34
C PRO A 43 7.75 -18.68 -23.52
N GLY A 44 6.72 -17.87 -23.23
CA GLY A 44 5.70 -17.47 -24.20
C GLY A 44 6.28 -16.89 -25.50
N ILE A 45 7.32 -16.07 -25.40
CA ILE A 45 8.03 -15.46 -26.53
C ILE A 45 8.67 -16.47 -27.48
N ILE A 46 9.02 -17.67 -27.00
CA ILE A 46 9.56 -18.75 -27.82
C ILE A 46 8.42 -19.41 -28.61
N THR A 47 7.30 -19.70 -27.93
CA THR A 47 6.12 -20.33 -28.52
C THR A 47 5.31 -19.41 -29.43
N ALA A 48 5.47 -18.09 -29.31
CA ALA A 48 4.65 -17.12 -30.02
C ALA A 48 4.97 -17.09 -31.53
N GLU A 49 3.91 -17.16 -32.35
CA GLU A 49 3.97 -16.94 -33.79
C GLU A 49 4.40 -15.50 -34.09
N ASP A 50 3.70 -14.52 -33.51
CA ASP A 50 4.03 -13.09 -33.64
C ASP A 50 4.63 -12.53 -32.35
N LYS A 51 5.97 -12.62 -32.27
CA LYS A 51 6.78 -12.14 -31.16
C LYS A 51 6.72 -10.61 -31.02
N ALA A 52 6.63 -9.90 -32.14
CA ALA A 52 6.62 -8.44 -32.15
C ALA A 52 5.32 -7.92 -31.55
N SER A 53 4.18 -8.47 -31.99
CA SER A 53 2.87 -8.11 -31.43
C SER A 53 2.77 -8.44 -29.94
N LEU A 54 3.29 -9.59 -29.50
CA LEU A 54 3.30 -9.95 -28.08
C LEU A 54 4.09 -8.94 -27.23
N LEU A 55 5.29 -8.55 -27.70
CA LEU A 55 6.13 -7.56 -27.02
C LEU A 55 5.46 -6.18 -27.00
N VAL A 56 4.91 -5.73 -28.13
CA VAL A 56 4.21 -4.44 -28.23
C VAL A 56 2.98 -4.42 -27.33
N ALA A 57 2.17 -5.49 -27.32
CA ALA A 57 1.01 -5.61 -26.45
C ALA A 57 1.41 -5.52 -24.97
N GLY A 58 2.44 -6.26 -24.55
CA GLY A 58 2.94 -6.20 -23.18
C GLY A 58 3.46 -4.82 -22.78
N LEU A 59 4.18 -4.14 -23.68
CA LEU A 59 4.69 -2.78 -23.45
C LEU A 59 3.55 -1.76 -23.34
N VAL A 60 2.58 -1.80 -24.26
CA VAL A 60 1.44 -0.87 -24.26
C VAL A 60 0.57 -1.09 -23.02
N ALA A 61 0.19 -2.34 -22.75
CA ALA A 61 -0.60 -2.69 -21.57
C ALA A 61 0.14 -2.32 -20.28
N GLY A 62 1.43 -2.64 -20.20
CA GLY A 62 2.26 -2.34 -19.04
C GLY A 62 2.46 -0.85 -18.81
N LEU A 63 2.64 -0.05 -19.86
CA LEU A 63 2.77 1.41 -19.73
C LEU A 63 1.46 2.04 -19.26
N ILE A 64 0.34 1.64 -19.84
CA ILE A 64 -0.99 2.13 -19.43
C ILE A 64 -1.26 1.73 -17.97
N ALA A 65 -1.18 0.44 -17.64
CA ALA A 65 -1.43 -0.05 -16.29
C ALA A 65 -0.51 0.64 -15.28
N SER A 66 0.81 0.60 -15.49
CA SER A 66 1.77 1.17 -14.53
C SER A 66 1.60 2.67 -14.32
N VAL A 67 1.38 3.46 -15.37
CA VAL A 67 1.26 4.92 -15.22
C VAL A 67 -0.03 5.28 -14.49
N PHE A 68 -1.17 4.76 -14.93
CA PHE A 68 -2.46 5.15 -14.34
C PHE A 68 -2.65 4.59 -12.93
N GLU A 69 -2.25 3.34 -12.69
CA GLU A 69 -2.42 2.70 -11.40
C GLU A 69 -1.45 3.26 -10.35
N GLU A 70 -0.16 3.42 -10.67
CA GLU A 70 0.83 3.78 -9.65
C GLU A 70 0.76 5.24 -9.21
N VAL A 71 0.14 6.12 -9.99
CA VAL A 71 -0.20 7.48 -9.53
C VAL A 71 -1.10 7.41 -8.29
N GLY A 72 -2.13 6.57 -8.32
CA GLY A 72 -3.06 6.39 -7.20
C GLY A 72 -2.48 5.51 -6.11
N TRP A 73 -2.10 4.27 -6.44
CA TRP A 73 -1.71 3.31 -5.42
C TRP A 73 -0.39 3.67 -4.75
N THR A 74 0.62 4.11 -5.50
CA THR A 74 1.94 4.44 -4.92
C THR A 74 2.06 5.93 -4.60
N GLY A 75 1.68 6.79 -5.54
CA GLY A 75 1.74 8.24 -5.35
C GLY A 75 0.90 8.73 -4.18
N PHE A 76 -0.27 8.12 -3.96
CA PHE A 76 -1.20 8.51 -2.91
C PHE A 76 -1.35 7.47 -1.79
N ALA A 77 -1.85 6.26 -2.06
CA ALA A 77 -2.22 5.31 -1.00
C ALA A 77 -1.00 4.81 -0.20
N THR A 78 0.03 4.31 -0.87
CA THR A 78 1.30 3.92 -0.23
C THR A 78 1.91 5.10 0.51
N ALA A 79 2.02 6.25 -0.15
CA ALA A 79 2.57 7.47 0.41
C ALA A 79 1.94 7.88 1.76
N GLU A 80 0.62 7.80 1.88
CA GLU A 80 -0.08 8.15 3.12
C GLU A 80 0.00 7.03 4.16
N LEU A 81 -0.20 5.78 3.76
CA LEU A 81 -0.18 4.64 4.68
C LEU A 81 1.21 4.39 5.29
N ARG A 82 2.30 4.65 4.56
CA ARG A 82 3.68 4.54 5.07
C ARG A 82 3.97 5.47 6.24
N LYS A 83 3.20 6.56 6.42
CA LYS A 83 3.36 7.49 7.55
C LYS A 83 2.94 6.89 8.90
N ARG A 84 2.04 5.90 8.88
CA ARG A 84 1.43 5.33 10.10
C ARG A 84 1.64 3.84 10.27
N HIS A 85 1.91 3.12 9.18
CA HIS A 85 2.07 1.67 9.19
C HIS A 85 3.53 1.28 8.93
N GLY A 86 3.87 0.01 9.14
CA GLY A 86 5.16 -0.57 8.73
C GLY A 86 5.14 -1.02 7.26
N LEU A 87 6.32 -1.38 6.73
CA LEU A 87 6.49 -1.77 5.32
C LEU A 87 5.50 -2.88 4.89
N LEU A 88 5.49 -3.99 5.63
CA LEU A 88 4.63 -5.13 5.36
C LEU A 88 3.15 -4.76 5.46
N ALA A 89 2.75 -4.08 6.54
CA ALA A 89 1.37 -3.68 6.75
C ALA A 89 0.86 -2.75 5.63
N THR A 90 1.65 -1.75 5.22
CA THR A 90 1.29 -0.90 4.08
C THR A 90 1.13 -1.70 2.79
N GLY A 91 2.07 -2.62 2.51
CA GLY A 91 1.99 -3.48 1.32
C GLY A 91 0.75 -4.37 1.29
N LEU A 92 0.33 -4.92 2.44
CA LEU A 92 -0.88 -5.75 2.52
C LEU A 92 -2.17 -4.93 2.42
N ILE A 93 -2.25 -3.78 3.10
CA ILE A 93 -3.43 -2.91 3.07
C ILE A 93 -3.68 -2.37 1.66
N VAL A 94 -2.62 -1.99 0.93
CA VAL A 94 -2.77 -1.55 -0.47
C VAL A 94 -2.90 -2.75 -1.41
N GLY A 95 -2.21 -3.85 -1.11
CA GLY A 95 -2.12 -5.01 -1.99
C GLY A 95 -3.45 -5.74 -2.13
N LEU A 96 -4.26 -5.80 -1.07
CA LEU A 96 -5.56 -6.46 -1.13
C LEU A 96 -6.52 -5.79 -2.14
N PRO A 97 -6.87 -4.49 -2.03
CA PRO A 97 -7.73 -3.85 -3.01
C PRO A 97 -7.08 -3.80 -4.39
N TRP A 98 -5.76 -3.66 -4.48
CA TRP A 98 -5.04 -3.73 -5.74
C TRP A 98 -5.23 -5.08 -6.44
N ALA A 99 -5.08 -6.19 -5.72
CA ALA A 99 -5.32 -7.54 -6.23
C ALA A 99 -6.78 -7.76 -6.65
N LEU A 100 -7.74 -7.22 -5.89
CA LEU A 100 -9.17 -7.35 -6.20
C LEU A 100 -9.56 -6.64 -7.50
N VAL A 101 -8.92 -5.51 -7.84
CA VAL A 101 -9.12 -4.84 -9.15
C VAL A 101 -8.71 -5.73 -10.33
N HIS A 102 -7.79 -6.68 -10.10
CA HIS A 102 -7.33 -7.63 -11.12
C HIS A 102 -8.19 -8.89 -11.23
N LEU A 103 -9.13 -9.10 -10.30
CA LEU A 103 -10.00 -10.27 -10.29
C LEU A 103 -10.73 -10.53 -11.62
N PRO A 104 -11.25 -9.52 -12.36
CA PRO A 104 -11.91 -9.75 -13.65
C PRO A 104 -11.00 -10.38 -14.71
N LEU A 105 -9.69 -10.06 -14.69
CA LEU A 105 -8.71 -10.65 -15.61
C LEU A 105 -8.53 -12.15 -15.35
N TYR A 106 -8.67 -12.56 -14.09
CA TYR A 106 -8.52 -13.94 -13.64
C TYR A 106 -9.79 -14.76 -13.88
N VAL A 107 -10.97 -14.19 -13.62
CA VAL A 107 -12.25 -14.89 -13.85
C VAL A 107 -12.51 -15.15 -15.33
N GLY A 108 -12.11 -14.23 -16.22
CA GLY A 108 -12.29 -14.40 -17.67
C GLY A 108 -11.36 -15.43 -18.31
N ASN A 109 -10.28 -15.82 -17.64
CA ASN A 109 -9.25 -16.73 -18.17
C ASN A 109 -9.25 -18.11 -17.51
N ALA A 110 -10.28 -18.44 -16.71
CA ALA A 110 -10.37 -19.72 -16.02
C ALA A 110 -10.63 -20.84 -17.03
N SER A 111 -9.70 -21.79 -17.15
CA SER A 111 -9.84 -22.97 -18.03
C SER A 111 -10.93 -23.96 -17.58
N GLY A 112 -11.61 -23.70 -16.47
CA GLY A 112 -12.54 -24.63 -15.82
C GLY A 112 -11.86 -25.80 -15.09
N ALA A 113 -10.56 -26.02 -15.31
CA ALA A 113 -9.81 -27.12 -14.71
C ALA A 113 -9.49 -26.91 -13.21
N VAL A 114 -9.48 -25.65 -12.75
CA VAL A 114 -9.22 -25.29 -11.35
C VAL A 114 -10.43 -24.58 -10.77
N PRO A 115 -10.98 -25.02 -9.62
CA PRO A 115 -12.12 -24.37 -9.00
C PRO A 115 -11.83 -22.90 -8.65
N PRO A 116 -12.80 -21.98 -8.82
CA PRO A 116 -12.64 -20.57 -8.42
C PRO A 116 -12.23 -20.40 -6.94
N ALA A 117 -12.67 -21.32 -6.08
CA ALA A 117 -12.33 -21.35 -4.66
C ALA A 117 -10.82 -21.51 -4.39
N LEU A 118 -10.05 -22.10 -5.31
CA LEU A 118 -8.59 -22.18 -5.23
C LEU A 118 -7.91 -21.04 -5.99
N TYR A 119 -8.52 -20.59 -7.10
CA TYR A 119 -7.93 -19.59 -7.97
C TYR A 119 -7.81 -18.21 -7.30
N VAL A 120 -8.84 -17.77 -6.57
CA VAL A 120 -8.84 -16.46 -5.89
C VAL A 120 -7.78 -16.39 -4.78
N PRO A 121 -7.67 -17.37 -3.85
CA PRO A 121 -6.60 -17.36 -2.87
C PRO A 121 -5.19 -17.36 -3.48
N VAL A 122 -4.96 -18.10 -4.56
CA VAL A 122 -3.65 -18.15 -5.24
C VAL A 122 -3.31 -16.82 -5.88
N MET A 123 -4.29 -16.19 -6.54
CA MET A 123 -4.15 -14.83 -7.07
C MET A 123 -3.74 -13.87 -5.94
N LEU A 124 -4.48 -13.83 -4.82
CA LEU A 124 -4.12 -12.98 -3.68
C LEU A 124 -2.72 -13.30 -3.14
N PHE A 125 -2.39 -14.58 -3.04
CA PHE A 125 -1.09 -15.04 -2.55
C PHE A 125 0.05 -14.51 -3.41
N PHE A 126 -0.14 -14.36 -4.73
CA PHE A 126 0.81 -13.76 -5.65
C PHE A 126 0.85 -12.21 -5.60
N TYR A 127 -0.30 -11.54 -5.67
CA TYR A 127 -0.36 -10.07 -5.78
C TYR A 127 0.13 -9.35 -4.52
N LEU A 128 -0.15 -9.90 -3.34
CA LEU A 128 0.22 -9.30 -2.05
C LEU A 128 1.73 -9.10 -1.85
N PRO A 129 2.60 -10.13 -1.97
CA PRO A 129 4.02 -9.95 -1.78
C PRO A 129 4.63 -9.02 -2.83
N TYR A 130 4.13 -9.06 -4.07
CA TYR A 130 4.60 -8.15 -5.11
C TYR A 130 4.32 -6.69 -4.75
N ARG A 131 3.12 -6.38 -4.25
CA ARG A 131 2.80 -5.05 -3.73
C ARG A 131 3.73 -4.65 -2.58
N VAL A 132 4.03 -5.55 -1.66
CA VAL A 132 4.96 -5.28 -0.55
C VAL A 132 6.35 -4.90 -1.08
N LEU A 133 6.86 -5.58 -2.10
CA LEU A 133 8.14 -5.24 -2.72
C LEU A 133 8.12 -3.88 -3.43
N MET A 134 7.02 -3.54 -4.13
CA MET A 134 6.86 -2.20 -4.72
C MET A 134 6.83 -1.10 -3.66
N VAL A 135 6.14 -1.36 -2.54
CA VAL A 135 6.14 -0.47 -1.38
C VAL A 135 7.55 -0.30 -0.82
N TRP A 136 8.37 -1.35 -0.80
CA TRP A 136 9.76 -1.27 -0.38
C TRP A 136 10.63 -0.45 -1.32
N VAL A 137 10.54 -0.68 -2.63
CA VAL A 137 11.24 0.13 -3.64
C VAL A 137 10.86 1.60 -3.48
N TYR A 138 9.58 1.88 -3.27
CA TYR A 138 9.12 3.24 -3.00
C TYR A 138 9.66 3.80 -1.69
N ASP A 139 9.62 3.05 -0.58
CA ASP A 139 10.13 3.48 0.74
C ASP A 139 11.59 3.92 0.65
N ARG A 140 12.40 3.22 -0.14
CA ARG A 140 13.84 3.46 -0.32
C ARG A 140 14.21 4.56 -1.31
N THR A 141 13.30 4.92 -2.21
CA THR A 141 13.58 5.86 -3.30
C THR A 141 12.73 7.14 -3.25
N GLN A 142 11.58 7.07 -2.59
CA GLN A 142 10.50 8.06 -2.63
C GLN A 142 10.12 8.45 -4.07
N SER A 143 10.27 7.51 -5.01
CA SER A 143 10.07 7.70 -6.44
C SER A 143 8.90 6.86 -6.93
N VAL A 144 7.85 7.52 -7.43
CA VAL A 144 6.74 6.83 -8.08
C VAL A 144 7.18 6.19 -9.41
N PRO A 145 8.04 6.82 -10.24
CA PRO A 145 8.60 6.17 -11.41
C PRO A 145 9.24 4.80 -11.15
N MET A 146 9.89 4.59 -9.99
CA MET A 146 10.48 3.26 -9.71
C MET A 146 9.42 2.19 -9.47
N ALA A 147 8.31 2.55 -8.84
CA ALA A 147 7.16 1.64 -8.74
C ALA A 147 6.49 1.41 -10.10
N MET A 148 6.40 2.45 -10.95
CA MET A 148 5.90 2.31 -12.32
C MET A 148 6.77 1.37 -13.15
N LEU A 149 8.09 1.52 -13.11
CA LEU A 149 9.02 0.62 -13.81
C LEU A 149 8.92 -0.82 -13.31
N MET A 150 8.79 -1.01 -12.00
CA MET A 150 8.58 -2.33 -11.43
C MET A 150 7.28 -2.93 -11.93
N HIS A 151 6.16 -2.21 -11.81
CA HIS A 151 4.85 -2.64 -12.32
C HIS A 151 4.91 -2.98 -13.82
N LEU A 152 5.49 -2.09 -14.64
CA LEU A 152 5.72 -2.30 -16.08
C LEU A 152 6.49 -3.60 -16.34
N ALA A 153 7.60 -3.83 -15.63
CA ALA A 153 8.39 -5.04 -15.77
C ALA A 153 7.57 -6.30 -15.43
N GLY A 154 6.71 -6.22 -14.41
CA GLY A 154 5.78 -7.29 -14.07
C GLY A 154 4.80 -7.62 -15.21
N VAL A 155 4.14 -6.60 -15.76
CA VAL A 155 3.17 -6.78 -16.86
C VAL A 155 3.87 -7.32 -18.11
N VAL A 156 4.96 -6.69 -18.54
CA VAL A 156 5.70 -7.12 -19.75
C VAL A 156 6.20 -8.56 -19.59
N SER A 157 6.74 -8.91 -18.42
CA SER A 157 7.19 -10.28 -18.16
C SER A 157 6.02 -11.27 -18.19
N GLY A 158 4.85 -10.89 -17.68
CA GLY A 158 3.63 -11.68 -17.79
C GLY A 158 3.29 -12.02 -19.24
N PHE A 159 3.27 -11.01 -20.12
CA PHE A 159 3.00 -11.21 -21.55
C PHE A 159 4.07 -12.04 -22.27
N VAL A 160 5.35 -11.81 -21.96
CA VAL A 160 6.48 -12.36 -22.73
C VAL A 160 6.90 -13.75 -22.23
N LEU A 161 6.81 -14.00 -20.93
CA LEU A 161 7.32 -15.23 -20.32
C LEU A 161 6.23 -16.25 -20.04
N VAL A 162 5.00 -15.83 -19.69
CA VAL A 162 3.88 -16.77 -19.49
C VAL A 162 3.34 -17.20 -20.85
N PRO A 163 3.36 -18.49 -21.21
CA PRO A 163 2.82 -18.99 -22.46
C PRO A 163 1.31 -19.01 -22.40
N ALA A 164 0.64 -18.68 -23.51
CA ALA A 164 -0.82 -18.70 -23.59
C ALA A 164 -1.42 -20.10 -23.36
N ALA A 165 -0.64 -21.16 -23.61
CA ALA A 165 -1.04 -22.54 -23.37
C ALA A 165 -0.91 -22.99 -21.90
N MET A 166 -0.24 -22.21 -21.04
CA MET A 166 -0.10 -22.54 -19.62
C MET A 166 -1.42 -22.23 -18.90
N VAL A 167 -2.26 -23.25 -18.75
CA VAL A 167 -3.57 -23.15 -18.09
C VAL A 167 -3.81 -24.34 -17.16
N GLY A 168 -4.72 -24.20 -16.20
CA GLY A 168 -5.08 -25.29 -15.28
C GLY A 168 -3.97 -25.61 -14.27
N ILE A 169 -3.59 -26.89 -14.15
CA ILE A 169 -2.64 -27.35 -13.13
C ILE A 169 -1.21 -26.76 -13.32
N PRO A 170 -0.62 -26.72 -14.53
CA PRO A 170 0.66 -26.05 -14.74
C PRO A 170 0.67 -24.58 -14.29
N ASP A 171 -0.37 -23.82 -14.63
CA ASP A 171 -0.52 -22.42 -14.22
C ASP A 171 -0.65 -22.29 -12.69
N LEU A 172 -1.45 -23.15 -12.07
CA LEU A 172 -1.58 -23.20 -10.61
C LEU A 172 -0.23 -23.46 -9.92
N ILE A 173 0.54 -24.45 -10.40
CA ILE A 173 1.86 -24.79 -9.87
C ILE A 173 2.81 -23.60 -10.02
N PHE A 174 2.86 -23.01 -11.21
CA PHE A 174 3.71 -21.85 -11.48
C PHE A 174 3.40 -20.69 -10.53
N ASN A 175 2.12 -20.30 -10.41
CA ASN A 175 1.71 -19.19 -9.54
C ASN A 175 2.03 -19.45 -8.06
N LEU A 176 1.86 -20.69 -7.58
CA LEU A 176 2.20 -21.07 -6.21
C LEU A 176 3.70 -20.95 -5.94
N VAL A 177 4.54 -21.48 -6.84
CA VAL A 177 6.01 -21.44 -6.70
C VAL A 177 6.52 -20.00 -6.83
N PHE A 178 6.01 -19.25 -7.80
CA PHE A 178 6.37 -17.85 -8.01
C PHE A 178 5.98 -16.98 -6.82
N SER A 179 4.76 -17.14 -6.31
CA SER A 179 4.31 -16.46 -5.11
C SER A 179 5.16 -16.81 -3.89
N ALA A 180 5.46 -18.09 -3.66
CA ALA A 180 6.32 -18.51 -2.56
C ALA A 180 7.70 -17.84 -2.64
N ALA A 181 8.28 -17.75 -3.83
CA ALA A 181 9.55 -17.09 -4.04
C ALA A 181 9.49 -15.57 -3.78
N LEU A 182 8.40 -14.89 -4.18
CA LEU A 182 8.15 -13.49 -3.82
C LEU A 182 8.03 -13.30 -2.30
N TRP A 183 7.36 -14.21 -1.60
CA TRP A 183 7.26 -14.17 -0.14
C TRP A 183 8.61 -14.37 0.56
N VAL A 184 9.48 -15.21 0.01
CA VAL A 184 10.87 -15.33 0.48
C VAL A 184 11.61 -14.00 0.32
N LEU A 185 11.47 -13.32 -0.82
CA LEU A 185 12.04 -11.98 -1.02
C LEU A 185 11.46 -10.95 -0.04
N VAL A 186 10.14 -10.97 0.19
CA VAL A 186 9.49 -10.12 1.19
C VAL A 186 10.05 -10.37 2.58
N ALA A 187 10.19 -11.63 2.98
CA ALA A 187 10.76 -12.00 4.27
C ALA A 187 12.20 -11.48 4.42
N ALA A 188 13.03 -11.62 3.39
CA ALA A 188 14.39 -11.11 3.37
C ALA A 188 14.43 -9.59 3.51
N VAL A 189 13.61 -8.87 2.74
CA VAL A 189 13.52 -7.41 2.76
C VAL A 189 13.01 -6.90 4.10
N VAL A 190 11.94 -7.49 4.65
CA VAL A 190 11.38 -7.11 5.95
C VAL A 190 12.38 -7.39 7.08
N ALA A 191 13.10 -8.51 7.02
CA ALA A 191 14.15 -8.82 7.99
C ALA A 191 15.31 -7.82 7.92
N ALA A 192 15.74 -7.45 6.70
CA ALA A 192 16.78 -6.42 6.51
C ALA A 192 16.32 -5.06 7.05
N ASP A 193 15.09 -4.66 6.77
CA ASP A 193 14.51 -3.39 7.25
C ASP A 193 14.43 -3.33 8.78
N ARG A 194 14.00 -4.42 9.43
CA ARG A 194 14.00 -4.53 10.89
C ARG A 194 15.41 -4.40 11.47
N ARG A 195 16.39 -5.10 10.88
CA ARG A 195 17.79 -5.05 11.33
C ARG A 195 18.37 -3.64 11.22
N GLU A 196 18.06 -2.90 10.16
CA GLU A 196 18.51 -1.51 10.01
C GLU A 196 17.92 -0.59 11.07
N ARG A 197 16.63 -0.75 11.42
CA ARG A 197 15.97 0.04 12.47
C ARG A 197 16.43 -0.31 13.89
N SER A 198 16.85 -1.55 14.13
CA SER A 198 17.30 -2.01 15.45
C SER A 198 18.78 -1.72 15.75
N ARG A 199 19.55 -1.13 14.82
CA ARG A 199 20.96 -0.80 15.04
C ARG A 199 21.10 0.38 16.01
N PRO A 200 21.79 0.22 17.16
CA PRO A 200 22.08 1.34 18.06
C PRO A 200 22.97 2.35 17.33
N GLY A 201 22.44 3.56 17.08
CA GLY A 201 23.13 4.63 16.35
C GLY A 201 22.30 5.33 15.27
N SER A 202 21.15 4.79 14.86
CA SER A 202 20.23 5.53 13.97
C SER A 202 19.39 6.60 14.70
N GLU A 203 19.37 6.57 16.04
CA GLU A 203 18.68 7.59 16.84
C GLU A 203 19.48 8.91 16.99
N SER A 204 20.80 8.92 16.71
CA SER A 204 21.64 10.13 16.92
C SER A 204 21.72 11.08 15.72
N LEU A 205 21.11 10.73 14.57
CA LEU A 205 20.99 11.61 13.40
C LEU A 205 19.53 11.89 13.01
N GLY A 206 18.58 11.44 13.83
CA GLY A 206 17.22 11.94 13.79
C GLY A 206 17.23 13.42 14.15
N VAL A 207 17.25 14.28 13.13
CA VAL A 207 16.69 15.62 13.24
C VAL A 207 15.36 15.45 13.94
N ARG A 208 15.31 15.77 15.24
CA ARG A 208 14.05 16.06 15.91
C ARG A 208 13.44 17.13 15.05
N SER A 209 12.41 16.76 14.29
CA SER A 209 11.44 17.72 13.81
C SER A 209 11.02 18.52 15.04
N THR A 210 11.51 19.75 15.15
CA THR A 210 11.12 20.71 16.17
C THR A 210 9.67 21.19 15.97
N ARG A 211 8.93 20.63 15.01
CA ARG A 211 7.48 20.82 14.89
C ARG A 211 6.76 19.89 15.84
N GLY A 212 6.64 20.32 17.09
CA GLY A 212 5.82 19.66 18.11
C GLY A 212 6.13 20.05 19.56
N ALA A 213 7.27 20.69 19.83
CA ALA A 213 7.52 21.30 21.13
C ALA A 213 7.14 22.79 21.04
N LEU A 214 5.88 23.11 21.34
CA LEU A 214 5.61 24.45 21.84
C LEU A 214 6.46 24.60 23.11
N PRO A 215 7.27 25.66 23.25
CA PRO A 215 7.91 25.93 24.52
C PRO A 215 6.81 26.10 25.56
N VAL A 216 6.78 25.24 26.57
CA VAL A 216 6.03 25.49 27.79
C VAL A 216 6.73 26.67 28.46
N PHE A 217 6.29 27.88 28.15
CA PHE A 217 6.64 29.04 28.93
C PHE A 217 6.16 28.78 30.36
N ARG A 218 7.05 28.92 31.35
CA ARG A 218 6.61 29.06 32.74
C ARG A 218 5.58 30.20 32.78
N PRO A 219 4.49 30.07 33.54
CA PRO A 219 3.57 31.18 33.71
C PRO A 219 4.36 32.36 34.28
N VAL A 220 4.48 33.42 33.48
CA VAL A 220 4.93 34.71 33.97
C VAL A 220 3.80 35.20 34.86
N GLY A 221 4.07 35.32 36.16
CA GLY A 221 3.13 35.96 37.07
C GLY A 221 2.93 37.41 36.61
N PHE A 222 1.69 37.77 36.30
CA PHE A 222 1.35 39.17 36.09
C PHE A 222 1.47 39.89 37.43
N PRO A 223 2.05 41.11 37.50
CA PRO A 223 1.89 41.96 38.66
C PRO A 223 0.41 42.18 38.92
N GLU A 224 -0.01 42.16 40.19
CA GLU A 224 -1.38 42.50 40.56
C GLU A 224 -1.78 43.86 39.97
N SER A 225 -2.99 43.92 39.42
CA SER A 225 -3.59 45.17 38.96
C SER A 225 -3.71 46.14 40.15
N PRO A 226 -3.39 47.43 39.97
CA PRO A 226 -3.63 48.42 41.01
C PRO A 226 -5.14 48.51 41.34
N PRO A 227 -5.51 48.80 42.59
CA PRO A 227 -6.91 48.89 42.99
C PRO A 227 -7.65 49.98 42.22
N GLU A 228 -8.86 49.67 41.76
CA GLU A 228 -9.72 50.62 41.04
C GLU A 228 -10.05 51.85 41.91
N PRO A 229 -10.02 53.07 41.36
CA PRO A 229 -10.56 54.24 42.05
C PRO A 229 -12.07 54.06 42.25
N GLY A 230 -12.52 54.16 43.50
CA GLY A 230 -13.94 54.02 43.85
C GLY A 230 -14.80 55.04 43.10
N VAL A 231 -15.62 54.56 42.16
CA VAL A 231 -16.65 55.36 41.50
C VAL A 231 -17.90 55.35 42.40
N PRO A 232 -18.43 56.51 42.84
CA PRO A 232 -19.67 56.55 43.61
C PRO A 232 -20.84 56.06 42.77
N VAL A 233 -21.53 55.02 43.23
CA VAL A 233 -22.76 54.51 42.60
C VAL A 233 -23.92 55.43 43.00
N VAL A 234 -24.44 56.20 42.04
CA VAL A 234 -25.73 56.89 42.17
C VAL A 234 -26.82 55.99 41.55
N PRO A 235 -27.87 55.60 42.29
CA PRO A 235 -28.92 54.75 41.74
C PRO A 235 -29.88 55.56 40.86
N ALA A 236 -30.07 55.12 39.61
CA ALA A 236 -31.17 55.57 38.75
C ALA A 236 -32.37 54.61 38.91
N PRO A 237 -33.61 55.10 39.10
CA PRO A 237 -34.76 54.26 39.38
C PRO A 237 -35.42 53.75 38.09
N GLY A 238 -35.80 52.46 38.12
CA GLY A 238 -36.86 51.91 37.26
C GLY A 238 -36.37 51.09 36.07
N SER A 239 -36.42 49.76 36.20
CA SER A 239 -36.87 48.81 35.16
C SER A 239 -36.92 47.37 35.70
N PRO A 240 -37.84 46.51 35.23
CA PRO A 240 -38.36 45.36 35.99
C PRO A 240 -37.54 44.06 35.81
N GLN A 241 -37.52 43.26 36.89
CA GLN A 241 -36.88 41.94 37.00
C GLN A 241 -37.71 40.85 36.26
N VAL A 242 -37.06 40.01 35.45
CA VAL A 242 -37.63 38.73 34.96
C VAL A 242 -36.61 37.60 35.25
N PRO A 243 -37.00 36.50 35.92
CA PRO A 243 -36.04 35.53 36.47
C PRO A 243 -35.57 34.45 35.48
N LEU A 244 -34.31 34.06 35.65
CA LEU A 244 -33.62 32.95 34.99
C LEU A 244 -34.13 31.59 35.50
N ARG A 245 -34.35 30.62 34.59
CA ARG A 245 -34.43 29.19 34.91
C ARG A 245 -33.29 28.43 34.22
N THR A 246 -32.48 27.79 35.05
CA THR A 246 -31.43 26.82 34.71
C THR A 246 -32.07 25.46 34.45
N VAL A 247 -31.66 24.76 33.38
CA VAL A 247 -31.95 23.33 33.20
C VAL A 247 -30.62 22.58 33.11
N VAL A 248 -30.40 21.70 34.09
CA VAL A 248 -29.34 20.68 34.12
C VAL A 248 -29.97 19.38 33.61
N MET A 249 -29.31 18.65 32.72
CA MET A 249 -29.69 17.25 32.44
C MET A 249 -28.46 16.35 32.48
N VAL A 250 -28.49 15.45 33.44
CA VAL A 250 -27.56 14.35 33.71
C VAL A 250 -28.00 13.14 32.87
N HIS A 251 -27.07 12.42 32.25
CA HIS A 251 -27.32 11.10 31.65
C HIS A 251 -26.91 9.98 32.63
N PRO A 252 -27.78 8.99 32.89
CA PRO A 252 -27.37 7.71 33.46
C PRO A 252 -27.59 6.52 32.51
N VAL A 253 -26.95 5.43 32.94
CA VAL A 253 -26.69 4.11 32.34
C VAL A 253 -27.85 3.10 32.59
N ALA A 254 -27.81 1.97 31.86
CA ALA A 254 -28.50 0.67 32.05
C ALA A 254 -29.90 0.56 31.42
N GLY A 255 -30.37 -0.58 30.87
CA GLY A 255 -29.86 -1.94 30.72
C GLY A 255 -31.03 -2.89 30.38
N HIS A 256 -30.71 -4.05 29.78
CA HIS A 256 -31.48 -5.32 29.72
C HIS A 256 -32.76 -5.43 28.85
N GLY A 257 -32.90 -6.61 28.20
CA GLY A 257 -34.22 -7.24 27.99
C GLY A 257 -34.53 -7.82 26.60
N VAL A 258 -34.05 -9.05 26.35
CA VAL A 258 -34.76 -10.22 25.77
C VAL A 258 -36.02 -9.99 24.89
N GLY A 259 -36.07 -10.64 23.73
CA GLY A 259 -37.36 -11.03 23.12
C GLY A 259 -37.31 -11.43 21.64
N MET A 260 -37.45 -12.74 21.37
CA MET A 260 -37.60 -13.35 20.05
C MET A 260 -38.85 -12.88 19.29
N ALA A 261 -38.80 -12.86 17.95
CA ALA A 261 -39.77 -13.56 17.08
C ALA A 261 -39.44 -13.35 15.58
N VAL A 262 -39.35 -14.47 14.85
CA VAL A 262 -39.49 -14.59 13.39
C VAL A 262 -41.01 -14.65 13.08
N PRO A 263 -41.48 -14.18 11.92
CA PRO A 263 -42.14 -15.14 11.04
C PRO A 263 -41.91 -14.92 9.52
N ARG A 264 -41.76 -16.07 8.85
CA ARG A 264 -42.10 -16.45 7.46
C ARG A 264 -41.40 -15.76 6.30
#